data_AF-A0A966EBY7-F1
#
_entry.id   AF-A0A966EBY7-F1
#
_cell.length_a   1.000
_cell.length_b   1.000
_cell.length_c   1.000
_cell.angle_alpha   90.00
_cell.angle_beta   90.00
_cell.angle_gamma   90.00
#
_symmetry.space_group_name_H-M   'P 1'
#
loop_
_entity.id
_entity.type
_entity.pdbx_description
1 polymer ?
#
loop_
_entity_poly.entity_id
_entity_poly.type
_entity_poly.pdbx_seq_one_letter_code
_entity_poly.pdbx_strand_id
1 'polypeptide(L)'
;MGFFNRIFGNRAARGGASESRDASAPTSNAAARERGTEAVDRISRGLEKHQAGDLQSAEAGYREALDLEPDHSDAHYLLGSLLGQTGRLDEALEHLRQAARLDPSAGAALSD
;
A
#
# COMPACT_ATOMS: atom_id res chain seq x y z
N MET A 1 -58.27 6.28 40.33
CA MET A 1 -57.48 6.89 41.42
C MET A 1 -57.07 5.81 42.41
N GLY A 2 -55.79 5.47 42.49
CA GLY A 2 -55.24 4.48 43.41
C GLY A 2 -53.72 4.57 43.42
N PHE A 3 -53.21 5.55 44.17
CA PHE A 3 -51.78 5.78 44.40
C PHE A 3 -51.28 4.92 45.58
N PHE A 4 -50.00 4.57 45.52
CA PHE A 4 -49.08 4.19 46.61
C PHE A 4 -49.03 2.74 47.13
N ASN A 5 -47.93 2.05 46.81
CA ASN A 5 -47.02 1.39 47.78
C ASN A 5 -45.69 1.03 47.05
N ARG A 6 -44.63 1.84 47.17
CA ARG A 6 -43.46 1.67 48.05
C ARG A 6 -42.80 0.29 47.94
N ILE A 7 -41.52 0.27 47.56
CA ILE A 7 -40.45 -0.42 48.28
C ILE A 7 -39.10 0.12 47.78
N PHE A 8 -38.36 0.68 48.73
CA PHE A 8 -36.95 1.03 48.61
C PHE A 8 -36.10 -0.24 48.56
N GLY A 9 -35.02 -0.22 47.80
CA GLY A 9 -33.83 -1.00 48.17
C GLY A 9 -32.98 -1.44 46.99
N ASN A 10 -31.67 -1.27 47.17
CA ASN A 10 -30.56 -1.72 46.31
C ASN A 10 -30.34 -0.93 45.02
N ARG A 11 -29.12 -0.60 44.61
CA ARG A 11 -27.78 -0.80 45.19
C ARG A 11 -26.81 0.05 44.36
N ALA A 12 -25.72 0.42 45.00
CA ALA A 12 -24.54 1.05 44.45
C ALA A 12 -24.20 0.63 43.00
N ALA A 13 -23.96 1.62 42.14
CA ALA A 13 -22.88 1.64 41.16
C ALA A 13 -22.85 3.02 40.51
N ARG A 14 -22.17 3.96 41.16
CA ARG A 14 -21.64 5.15 40.49
C ARG A 14 -20.35 4.68 39.77
N GLY A 15 -20.54 3.89 38.72
CA GLY A 15 -19.51 3.56 37.74
C GLY A 15 -19.58 4.61 36.65
N GLY A 16 -18.46 5.26 36.38
CA GLY A 16 -18.35 6.39 35.48
C GLY A 16 -18.94 6.14 34.08
N ALA A 17 -19.25 7.27 33.45
CA ALA A 17 -19.40 7.49 32.03
C ALA A 17 -18.88 6.31 31.18
N SER A 18 -19.69 5.70 30.31
CA SER A 18 -20.18 6.36 29.11
C SER A 18 -19.08 7.14 28.37
N GLU A 19 -17.87 6.58 28.26
CA GLU A 19 -17.05 6.85 27.09
C GLU A 19 -17.33 5.74 26.09
N SER A 20 -18.33 6.08 25.27
CA SER A 20 -18.53 5.59 23.92
C SER A 20 -17.20 5.20 23.30
N ARG A 21 -17.24 4.02 22.67
CA ARG A 21 -16.26 3.59 21.70
C ARG A 21 -16.31 4.53 20.50
N ASP A 22 -15.81 5.74 20.66
CA ASP A 22 -15.40 6.57 19.53
C ASP A 22 -14.01 6.07 19.12
N ALA A 23 -14.03 4.88 18.51
CA ALA A 23 -12.96 4.38 17.66
C ALA A 23 -12.83 5.35 16.48
N SER A 24 -12.25 6.52 16.74
CA SER A 24 -11.80 7.42 15.69
C SER A 24 -10.68 6.70 14.96
N ALA A 25 -11.02 6.20 13.78
CA ALA A 25 -10.19 5.36 12.93
C ALA A 25 -8.73 5.84 12.85
N PRO A 26 -7.73 5.03 13.28
CA PRO A 26 -6.36 5.21 12.84
C PRO A 26 -6.09 4.49 11.51
N THR A 27 -7.12 4.14 10.73
CA THR A 27 -6.96 3.12 9.68
C THR A 27 -6.52 3.67 8.33
N SER A 28 -6.60 4.98 8.08
CA SER A 28 -6.31 5.50 6.74
C SER A 28 -4.82 5.76 6.49
N ASN A 29 -4.03 6.01 7.54
CA ASN A 29 -2.60 6.31 7.41
C ASN A 29 -1.72 5.06 7.69
N ALA A 30 -2.08 4.23 8.67
CA ALA A 30 -1.39 2.98 8.94
C ALA A 30 -1.49 2.01 7.75
N ALA A 31 -2.70 1.79 7.21
CA ALA A 31 -2.89 0.89 6.07
C ALA A 31 -2.23 1.39 4.76
N ALA A 32 -2.09 2.71 4.60
CA ALA A 32 -1.36 3.29 3.46
C ALA A 32 0.15 3.12 3.62
N ARG A 33 0.67 3.26 4.85
CA ARG A 33 2.07 3.00 5.17
C ARG A 33 2.42 1.52 5.06
N GLU A 34 1.53 0.64 5.50
CA GLU A 34 1.67 -0.82 5.37
C GLU A 34 1.70 -1.22 3.89
N ARG A 35 0.77 -0.71 3.08
CA ARG A 35 0.77 -0.96 1.62
C ARG A 35 2.04 -0.47 0.93
N GLY A 36 2.57 0.69 1.30
CA GLY A 36 3.85 1.17 0.79
C GLY A 36 5.02 0.26 1.18
N THR A 37 5.06 -0.23 2.43
CA THR A 37 6.09 -1.19 2.85
C THR A 37 5.94 -2.56 2.18
N GLU A 38 4.71 -3.00 1.90
CA GLU A 38 4.43 -4.24 1.18
C GLU A 38 4.87 -4.14 -0.28
N ALA A 39 4.62 -2.99 -0.94
CA ALA A 39 5.09 -2.75 -2.31
C ALA A 39 6.61 -2.87 -2.40
N VAL A 40 7.35 -2.25 -1.47
CA VAL A 40 8.82 -2.32 -1.42
C VAL A 40 9.33 -3.73 -1.15
N ASP A 41 8.67 -4.53 -0.30
CA ASP A 41 8.99 -5.95 -0.10
C ASP A 41 8.81 -6.74 -1.41
N ARG A 42 7.70 -6.54 -2.13
CA ARG A 42 7.46 -7.19 -3.42
C ARG A 42 8.51 -6.81 -4.47
N ILE A 43 8.90 -5.54 -4.52
CA ILE A 43 10.00 -5.07 -5.39
C ILE A 43 11.30 -5.79 -5.03
N SER A 44 11.65 -5.86 -3.74
CA SER A 44 12.89 -6.49 -3.27
C SER A 44 12.96 -7.97 -3.68
N ARG A 45 11.86 -8.70 -3.46
CA ARG A 45 11.74 -10.11 -3.89
C ARG A 45 11.80 -10.25 -5.42
N GLY A 46 11.14 -9.36 -6.14
CA GLY A 46 11.20 -9.31 -7.60
C GLY A 46 12.63 -9.12 -8.10
N LEU A 47 13.40 -8.25 -7.45
CA LEU A 47 14.80 -7.99 -7.76
C LEU A 47 15.68 -9.22 -7.53
N GLU A 48 15.49 -9.94 -6.43
CA GLU A 48 16.19 -11.20 -6.16
C GLU A 48 15.92 -12.24 -7.27
N LYS A 49 14.67 -12.35 -7.73
CA LYS A 49 14.30 -13.23 -8.85
C LYS A 49 14.92 -12.77 -10.17
N HIS A 50 14.96 -11.47 -10.41
CA HIS A 50 15.59 -10.89 -11.60
C HIS A 50 17.09 -11.22 -11.63
N GLN A 51 17.78 -11.07 -10.50
CA GLN A 51 19.19 -11.44 -10.36
C GLN A 51 19.43 -12.94 -10.52
N ALA A 52 18.47 -13.78 -10.11
CA ALA A 52 18.51 -15.22 -10.34
C ALA A 52 18.22 -15.63 -11.80
N GLY A 53 17.87 -14.68 -12.68
CA GLY A 53 17.49 -14.93 -14.07
C GLY A 53 16.04 -15.38 -14.26
N ASP A 54 15.25 -15.44 -13.18
CA ASP A 54 13.83 -15.76 -13.23
C ASP A 54 13.01 -14.49 -13.53
N LEU A 55 13.06 -14.08 -14.79
CA LEU A 55 12.40 -12.87 -15.28
C LEU A 55 10.87 -12.94 -15.15
N GLN A 56 10.28 -14.13 -15.21
CA GLN A 56 8.83 -14.31 -15.08
C GLN A 56 8.37 -14.01 -13.65
N SER A 57 9.04 -14.59 -12.65
CA SER A 57 8.73 -14.31 -11.24
C SER A 57 9.03 -12.85 -10.86
N ALA A 58 10.09 -12.28 -11.43
CA ALA A 58 10.42 -10.87 -11.23
C ALA A 58 9.34 -9.93 -11.79
N GLU A 59 8.85 -10.20 -13.01
CA GLU A 59 7.73 -9.44 -13.61
C GLU A 59 6.50 -9.47 -12.68
N ALA A 60 6.14 -10.65 -12.17
CA ALA A 60 5.02 -10.80 -11.25
C ALA A 60 5.22 -9.97 -9.97
N GLY A 61 6.40 -10.01 -9.36
CA GLY A 61 6.71 -9.23 -8.15
C GLY A 61 6.59 -7.73 -8.36
N TYR A 62 7.08 -7.20 -9.49
CA TYR A 62 6.94 -5.77 -9.82
C TYR A 62 5.49 -5.38 -10.11
N ARG A 63 4.71 -6.25 -10.76
CA ARG A 63 3.28 -6.01 -10.99
C ARG A 63 2.49 -6.01 -9.69
N GLU A 64 2.76 -6.93 -8.77
CA GLU A 64 2.13 -6.93 -7.46
C GLU A 64 2.47 -5.67 -6.65
N ALA A 65 3.71 -5.17 -6.77
CA ALA A 65 4.08 -3.89 -6.16
C ALA A 65 3.26 -2.72 -6.74
N LEU A 66 3.02 -2.71 -8.05
CA LEU A 66 2.18 -1.70 -8.71
C LEU A 66 0.68 -1.86 -8.40
N ASP A 67 0.22 -3.08 -8.07
CA ASP A 67 -1.16 -3.30 -7.61
C ASP A 67 -1.39 -2.67 -6.22
N LEU A 68 -0.35 -2.69 -5.37
CA LEU A 68 -0.35 -2.06 -4.06
C LEU A 68 -0.14 -0.54 -4.15
N GLU A 69 0.82 -0.11 -4.98
CA GLU A 69 1.17 1.29 -5.20
C GLU A 69 1.33 1.57 -6.70
N PRO A 70 0.24 1.93 -7.41
CA PRO A 70 0.27 2.13 -8.86
C PRO A 70 1.07 3.35 -9.31
N ASP A 71 1.40 4.24 -8.38
CA ASP A 71 2.19 5.45 -8.62
C ASP A 71 3.65 5.29 -8.14
N HIS A 72 4.13 4.05 -7.95
CA HIS A 72 5.51 3.80 -7.54
C HIS A 72 6.48 3.88 -8.74
N SER A 73 7.30 4.94 -8.76
CA SER A 73 8.27 5.21 -9.83
C SER A 73 9.27 4.07 -10.05
N ASP A 74 9.90 3.57 -8.97
CA ASP A 74 10.88 2.47 -9.05
C ASP A 74 10.28 1.18 -9.61
N ALA A 75 9.07 0.80 -9.18
CA ALA A 75 8.41 -0.40 -9.67
C ALA A 75 8.15 -0.32 -11.20
N HIS A 76 7.70 0.84 -11.68
CA HIS A 76 7.55 1.08 -13.12
C HIS A 76 8.89 1.03 -13.86
N TYR A 77 9.96 1.61 -13.29
CA TYR A 77 11.29 1.57 -13.90
C TYR A 77 11.84 0.14 -13.99
N LEU A 78 11.72 -0.64 -12.91
CA LEU A 78 12.20 -2.02 -12.84
C LEU A 78 11.42 -2.95 -13.77
N LEU A 79 10.08 -2.81 -13.81
CA LEU A 79 9.24 -3.54 -14.75
C LEU A 79 9.59 -3.18 -16.19
N GLY A 80 9.77 -1.89 -16.49
CA GLY A 80 10.18 -1.44 -17.83
C GLY A 80 11.54 -1.98 -18.25
N SER A 81 12.53 -1.94 -17.35
CA SER A 81 13.86 -2.50 -17.59
C SER A 81 13.81 -4.02 -17.84
N LEU A 82 13.04 -4.76 -17.05
CA LEU A 82 12.85 -6.19 -17.23
C LEU A 82 12.17 -6.51 -18.56
N LEU A 83 11.11 -5.78 -18.90
CA LEU A 83 10.41 -5.95 -20.18
C LEU A 83 11.35 -5.69 -21.37
N GLY A 84 12.19 -4.67 -21.27
CA GLY A 84 13.24 -4.38 -22.26
C GLY A 84 14.21 -5.55 -22.43
N GLN A 85 14.62 -6.20 -21.34
CA GLN A 85 15.47 -7.39 -21.38
C GLN A 85 14.78 -8.61 -22.03
N THR A 86 13.47 -8.74 -21.85
CA THR A 86 12.66 -9.79 -22.50
C THR A 86 12.29 -9.49 -23.96
N GLY A 87 12.67 -8.31 -24.48
CA GLY A 87 12.36 -7.89 -25.86
C GLY A 87 11.00 -7.20 -26.03
N ARG A 88 10.25 -6.96 -24.95
CA ARG A 88 8.95 -6.28 -24.95
C ARG A 88 9.12 -4.76 -24.87
N LEU A 89 9.71 -4.18 -25.91
CA LEU A 89 10.14 -2.78 -25.93
C LEU A 89 8.99 -1.77 -25.87
N ASP A 90 7.84 -2.06 -26.48
CA ASP A 90 6.66 -1.18 -26.44
C ASP A 90 6.15 -0.98 -25.01
N GLU A 91 5.93 -2.08 -24.29
CA GLU A 91 5.45 -2.06 -22.90
C GLU A 91 6.53 -1.50 -21.95
N ALA A 92 7.79 -1.80 -22.22
CA ALA A 92 8.91 -1.21 -21.48
C ALA A 92 8.88 0.33 -21.55
N LEU A 93 8.69 0.88 -22.76
CA LEU A 93 8.61 2.33 -22.96
C LEU A 93 7.43 2.96 -22.24
N GLU A 94 6.26 2.31 -22.20
CA GLU A 94 5.12 2.82 -21.44
C GLU A 94 5.42 2.93 -19.95
N HIS A 95 5.98 1.87 -19.35
CA HIS A 95 6.32 1.87 -17.94
C HIS A 95 7.47 2.82 -17.60
N LEU A 96 8.51 2.90 -18.43
CA LEU A 96 9.61 3.86 -18.23
C LEU A 96 9.11 5.31 -18.34
N ARG A 97 8.19 5.60 -19.27
CA ARG A 97 7.55 6.92 -19.36
C ARG A 97 6.71 7.23 -18.12
N GLN A 98 6.01 6.25 -17.57
CA GLN A 98 5.24 6.43 -16.34
C GLN A 98 6.15 6.70 -15.15
N ALA A 99 7.25 5.95 -14.99
CA ALA A 99 8.26 6.20 -13.97
C ALA A 99 8.82 7.62 -14.06
N ALA A 100 9.17 8.09 -15.26
CA ALA A 100 9.67 9.44 -15.49
C ALA A 100 8.62 10.54 -15.24
N ARG A 101 7.32 10.25 -15.40
CA ARG A 101 6.23 11.17 -15.04
C ARG A 101 6.02 11.27 -13.53
N LEU A 102 6.17 10.16 -12.82
CA LEU A 102 5.96 10.06 -11.37
C LEU A 102 7.12 10.65 -10.59
N ASP A 103 8.36 10.31 -10.98
CA ASP A 103 9.56 10.95 -10.47
C ASP A 103 10.38 11.54 -11.62
N PRO A 104 10.26 12.85 -11.88
CA PRO A 104 11.06 13.52 -12.89
C PRO A 104 12.55 13.54 -12.56
N SER A 105 12.96 13.26 -11.31
CA SER A 105 14.37 13.10 -10.92
C SER A 105 14.98 11.83 -11.53
N ALA A 106 14.16 10.79 -11.73
CA ALA A 106 14.57 9.59 -12.46
C ALA A 106 14.71 9.84 -13.97
N GLY A 107 13.89 10.74 -14.54
CA GLY A 107 13.94 11.13 -15.95
C GLY A 107 15.04 12.13 -16.30
N ALA A 108 15.49 12.95 -15.35
CA ALA A 108 16.52 13.96 -15.56
C ALA A 108 17.89 13.39 -15.97
N ALA A 109 18.13 12.08 -15.78
CA ALA A 109 19.36 11.41 -16.21
C ALA A 109 19.42 11.08 -17.73
N LEU A 110 18.32 11.24 -18.47
CA LEU A 110 18.23 10.90 -19.90
C LEU A 110 18.09 12.13 -20.81
N SER A 111 18.33 13.34 -20.30
CA SER A 111 18.25 14.59 -21.06
C SER A 111 19.45 15.49 -20.75
N ASP A 112 20.65 15.07 -21.15
CA ASP A 112 21.75 15.98 -21.49
C ASP A 112 22.58 15.40 -22.65
#